data_AF-A0A1Y4DMD9-F1
#
_entry.id   AF-A0A1Y4DMD9-F1
#
_cell.length_a   1.000
_cell.length_b   1.000
_cell.length_c   1.000
_cell.angle_alpha   90.00
_cell.angle_beta   90.00
_cell.angle_gamma   90.00
#
_symmetry.space_group_name_H-M   'P 1'
#
loop_
_entity.id
_entity.type
_entity.pdbx_description
1 polymer ?
#
loop_
_entity_poly.entity_id
_entity_poly.type
_entity_poly.pdbx_seq_one_letter_code
_entity_poly.pdbx_strand_id
1 'polypeptide(L)'
;MFVEQRGSIHTIVLILVVIVGFGLALGWPQYKKHQTLAKAQRALELGKALAFAEATYKTQHGAYTPDFARLDFELPCPVQREDGKIEMVCSDYVYRLEEGNILRVQHKGLPKWFDLDLEKGSVDCSHEEGSIAGSHICERVDLSAPF
;
A
#
# COMPACT_ATOMS: atom_id res chain seq x y z
N MET A 1 -18.09 -46.99 41.25
CA MET A 1 -16.86 -46.27 40.86
C MET A 1 -17.20 -45.35 39.70
N PHE A 2 -17.48 -44.07 39.97
CA PHE A 2 -17.78 -43.06 38.95
C PHE A 2 -17.02 -41.78 39.29
N VAL A 3 -15.69 -41.86 39.32
CA VAL A 3 -14.82 -40.68 39.53
C VAL A 3 -13.60 -40.82 38.62
N GLU A 4 -13.80 -40.94 37.30
CA GLU A 4 -12.64 -40.94 36.38
C GLU A 4 -12.98 -40.52 34.93
N GLN A 5 -13.95 -39.62 34.74
CA GLN A 5 -14.29 -39.14 33.39
C GLN A 5 -14.34 -37.61 33.24
N ARG A 6 -14.31 -36.85 34.36
CA ARG A 6 -14.32 -35.38 34.33
C ARG A 6 -12.94 -34.72 34.20
N GLY A 7 -11.86 -35.38 34.59
CA GLY A 7 -10.49 -34.82 34.50
C GLY A 7 -9.92 -34.75 33.07
N SER A 8 -10.35 -35.65 32.19
CA SER A 8 -9.80 -35.78 30.83
C SER A 8 -10.27 -34.68 29.88
N ILE A 9 -11.57 -34.33 29.92
CA ILE A 9 -12.17 -33.34 29.02
C ILE A 9 -11.59 -31.95 29.25
N HIS A 10 -11.45 -31.52 30.51
CA HIS A 10 -10.87 -30.21 30.83
C HIS A 10 -9.40 -30.09 30.40
N THR A 11 -8.64 -31.18 30.52
CA THR A 11 -7.23 -31.21 30.10
C THR A 11 -7.09 -31.16 28.58
N ILE A 12 -7.94 -31.89 27.84
CA ILE A 12 -7.97 -31.86 26.37
C ILE A 12 -8.38 -30.46 25.87
N VAL A 13 -9.41 -29.86 26.46
CA VAL A 13 -9.85 -28.49 26.09
C VAL A 13 -8.74 -27.47 26.36
N LEU A 14 -8.03 -27.59 27.48
CA LEU A 14 -6.94 -26.68 27.83
C LEU A 14 -5.77 -26.79 26.84
N ILE A 15 -5.38 -28.02 26.47
CA ILE A 15 -4.35 -28.23 25.43
C ILE A 15 -4.79 -27.66 24.09
N LEU A 16 -6.06 -27.84 23.70
CA LEU A 16 -6.58 -27.34 22.43
C LEU A 16 -6.59 -25.81 22.39
N VAL A 17 -7.00 -25.15 23.48
CA VAL A 17 -6.94 -23.68 23.62
C VAL A 17 -5.50 -23.18 23.59
N VAL A 18 -4.55 -23.87 24.22
CA VAL A 18 -3.13 -23.52 24.18
C VAL A 18 -2.57 -23.62 22.76
N ILE A 19 -2.86 -24.70 22.03
CA ILE A 19 -2.39 -24.88 20.65
C ILE A 19 -2.99 -23.82 19.72
N VAL A 20 -4.30 -23.58 19.80
CA VAL A 20 -4.97 -22.56 18.97
C VAL A 20 -4.47 -21.16 19.32
N GLY A 21 -4.34 -20.84 20.61
CA GLY A 21 -3.82 -19.56 21.07
C GLY A 21 -2.39 -19.29 20.59
N PHE A 22 -1.52 -20.30 20.66
CA PHE A 22 -0.13 -20.19 20.19
C PHE A 22 -0.06 -20.09 18.66
N GLY A 23 -0.87 -20.87 17.94
CA GLY A 23 -0.97 -20.81 16.49
C GLY A 23 -1.41 -19.44 15.98
N LEU A 24 -2.43 -18.84 16.61
CA LEU A 24 -2.88 -17.49 16.30
C LEU A 24 -1.81 -16.44 16.62
N ALA A 25 -1.12 -16.55 17.75
CA ALA A 25 -0.08 -15.61 18.15
C ALA A 25 1.10 -15.58 17.16
N LEU A 26 1.47 -16.72 16.58
CA LEU A 26 2.54 -16.80 15.58
C LEU A 26 2.07 -16.41 14.16
N GLY A 27 0.83 -16.74 13.80
CA GLY A 27 0.28 -16.45 12.47
C GLY A 27 -0.09 -14.98 12.25
N TRP A 28 -0.57 -14.31 13.29
CA TRP A 28 -1.02 -12.91 13.22
C TRP A 28 0.03 -11.89 12.75
N PRO A 29 1.29 -11.90 13.23
CA PRO A 29 2.30 -10.95 12.76
C PRO A 29 2.67 -11.18 11.29
N GLN A 30 2.68 -12.42 10.82
CA GLN A 30 2.93 -12.72 9.41
C GLN A 30 1.77 -12.25 8.52
N TYR A 31 0.53 -12.51 8.95
CA TYR A 31 -0.67 -12.07 8.24
C TYR A 31 -0.69 -10.55 8.05
N LYS A 32 -0.39 -9.78 9.11
CA LYS A 32 -0.30 -8.31 9.02
C LYS A 32 0.76 -7.86 8.01
N LYS A 33 1.93 -8.49 7.98
CA LYS A 33 2.99 -8.17 7.01
C LYS A 33 2.53 -8.40 5.56
N HIS A 34 1.93 -9.56 5.28
CA HIS A 34 1.41 -9.86 3.94
C HIS A 34 0.30 -8.89 3.52
N GLN A 35 -0.60 -8.52 4.43
CA GLN A 35 -1.65 -7.56 4.14
C GLN A 35 -1.07 -6.17 3.80
N THR A 36 -0.06 -5.70 4.55
CA THR A 36 0.58 -4.41 4.25
C THR A 36 1.30 -4.40 2.90
N LEU A 37 1.96 -5.51 2.53
CA LEU A 37 2.63 -5.66 1.25
C LEU A 37 1.63 -5.70 0.09
N ALA A 38 0.56 -6.49 0.21
CA ALA A 38 -0.49 -6.55 -0.81
C ALA A 38 -1.15 -5.19 -1.04
N LYS A 39 -1.39 -4.43 0.04
CA LYS A 39 -1.90 -3.05 -0.06
C LYS A 39 -0.90 -2.11 -0.75
N ALA A 40 0.40 -2.21 -0.42
CA ALA A 40 1.44 -1.41 -1.06
C ALA A 40 1.57 -1.73 -2.55
N GLN A 41 1.52 -3.01 -2.93
CA GLN A 41 1.61 -3.43 -4.32
C GLN A 41 0.41 -2.93 -5.13
N ARG A 42 -0.82 -3.06 -4.63
CA ARG A 42 -2.00 -2.48 -5.28
C ARG A 42 -1.89 -0.96 -5.40
N ALA A 43 -1.37 -0.31 -4.38
CA ALA A 43 -1.20 1.13 -4.41
C ALA A 43 -0.16 1.56 -5.46
N LEU A 44 0.90 0.78 -5.63
CA LEU A 44 1.90 0.97 -6.68
C LEU A 44 1.34 0.72 -8.06
N GLU A 45 0.63 -0.38 -8.28
CA GLU A 45 -0.03 -0.70 -9.57
C GLU A 45 -0.96 0.44 -10.00
N LEU A 46 -1.74 0.98 -9.06
CA LEU A 46 -2.58 2.14 -9.32
C LEU A 46 -1.75 3.40 -9.62
N GLY A 47 -0.64 3.63 -8.90
CA GLY A 47 0.29 4.71 -9.17
C GLY A 47 0.89 4.62 -10.58
N LYS A 48 1.28 3.43 -11.03
CA LYS A 48 1.77 3.20 -12.40
C LYS A 48 0.69 3.47 -13.45
N ALA A 49 -0.54 3.03 -13.21
CA ALA A 49 -1.66 3.29 -14.12
C ALA A 49 -1.94 4.80 -14.26
N LEU A 50 -1.90 5.53 -13.13
CA LEU A 50 -2.00 7.00 -13.14
C LEU A 50 -0.82 7.62 -13.89
N ALA A 51 0.40 7.18 -13.61
CA ALA A 51 1.59 7.66 -14.30
C ALA A 51 1.52 7.48 -15.82
N PHE A 52 0.99 6.35 -16.27
CA PHE A 52 0.75 6.08 -17.69
C PHE A 52 -0.32 7.00 -18.29
N ALA A 53 -1.42 7.24 -17.55
CA ALA A 53 -2.46 8.16 -17.98
C ALA A 53 -1.94 9.60 -18.09
N GLU A 54 -1.11 10.03 -17.12
CA GLU A 54 -0.42 11.32 -17.12
C GLU A 54 0.56 11.47 -18.29
N ALA A 55 1.37 10.44 -18.56
CA ALA A 55 2.27 10.43 -19.71
C ALA A 55 1.49 10.54 -21.03
N THR A 56 0.38 9.81 -21.15
CA THR A 56 -0.52 9.89 -22.32
C THR A 56 -1.10 11.30 -22.46
N TYR A 57 -1.57 11.90 -21.37
CA TYR A 57 -2.07 13.27 -21.37
C TYR A 57 -1.00 14.28 -21.82
N LYS A 58 0.25 14.14 -21.33
CA LYS A 58 1.40 14.94 -21.74
C LYS A 58 1.66 14.80 -23.24
N THR A 59 1.60 13.59 -23.80
CA THR A 59 1.82 13.41 -25.25
C THR A 59 0.76 14.11 -26.10
N GLN A 60 -0.46 14.27 -25.60
CA GLN A 60 -1.56 14.91 -26.31
C GLN A 60 -1.59 16.44 -26.12
N HIS A 61 -1.25 16.93 -24.93
CA HIS A 61 -1.43 18.35 -24.54
C HIS A 61 -0.12 19.10 -24.29
N GLY A 62 1.03 18.41 -24.32
CA GLY A 62 2.37 18.97 -24.11
C GLY A 62 2.75 19.20 -22.64
N ALA A 63 1.85 18.97 -21.68
CA ALA A 63 2.07 19.16 -20.25
C ALA A 63 1.31 18.11 -19.43
N TYR A 64 1.77 17.84 -18.21
CA TYR A 64 1.06 16.99 -17.24
C TYR A 64 -0.22 17.68 -16.75
N THR A 65 -1.22 16.90 -16.32
CA THR A 65 -2.47 17.50 -15.86
C THR A 65 -2.27 18.19 -14.51
N PRO A 66 -2.93 19.32 -14.25
CA PRO A 66 -3.02 19.84 -12.90
C PRO A 66 -3.98 19.02 -12.02
N ASP A 67 -4.91 18.25 -12.62
CA ASP A 67 -5.96 17.53 -11.89
C ASP A 67 -6.18 16.11 -12.43
N PHE A 68 -6.14 15.12 -11.55
CA PHE A 68 -6.46 13.73 -11.89
C PHE A 68 -7.84 13.58 -12.53
N ALA A 69 -8.81 14.44 -12.20
CA ALA A 69 -10.15 14.41 -12.79
C ALA A 69 -10.19 14.77 -14.29
N ARG A 70 -9.10 15.32 -14.85
CA ARG A 70 -8.97 15.57 -16.29
C ARG A 70 -8.34 14.40 -17.04
N LEU A 71 -7.81 13.41 -16.31
CA LEU A 71 -7.49 12.13 -16.92
C LEU A 71 -8.83 11.50 -17.29
N ASP A 72 -9.01 11.18 -18.57
CA ASP A 72 -10.20 10.48 -19.09
C ASP A 72 -10.16 9.00 -18.67
N PHE A 73 -10.00 8.77 -17.38
CA PHE A 73 -9.77 7.50 -16.72
C PHE A 73 -10.68 7.40 -15.50
N GLU A 74 -11.28 6.23 -15.29
CA GLU A 74 -12.16 5.99 -14.15
C GLU A 74 -11.31 5.88 -12.87
N LEU A 75 -11.25 6.97 -12.11
CA LEU A 75 -10.48 7.03 -10.87
C LEU A 75 -11.13 6.13 -9.81
N PRO A 76 -10.39 5.16 -9.22
CA PRO A 76 -10.96 4.24 -8.24
C PRO A 76 -11.20 4.89 -6.87
N CYS A 77 -10.73 6.12 -6.68
CA CYS A 77 -10.79 6.85 -5.42
C CYS A 77 -11.19 8.32 -5.65
N PRO A 78 -11.85 8.95 -4.67
CA PRO A 78 -12.23 10.35 -4.79
C PRO A 78 -11.00 11.28 -4.79
N VAL A 79 -11.06 12.30 -5.64
CA VAL A 79 -10.09 13.39 -5.67
C VAL A 79 -10.54 14.48 -4.71
N GLN A 80 -9.72 14.77 -3.71
CA GLN A 80 -9.89 15.91 -2.81
C GLN A 80 -9.04 17.08 -3.30
N ARG A 81 -9.61 18.28 -3.21
CA ARG A 81 -8.97 19.53 -3.59
C ARG A 81 -8.95 20.41 -2.35
N GLU A 82 -7.84 20.40 -1.62
CA GLU A 82 -7.69 21.13 -0.37
C GLU A 82 -6.41 21.99 -0.45
N ASP A 83 -6.52 23.27 -0.08
CA ASP A 83 -5.41 24.24 -0.04
C ASP A 83 -4.50 24.28 -1.30
N GLY A 84 -5.11 24.20 -2.50
CA GLY A 84 -4.37 24.26 -3.77
C GLY A 84 -3.60 22.98 -4.11
N LYS A 85 -3.76 21.91 -3.33
CA LYS A 85 -3.23 20.57 -3.61
C LYS A 85 -4.35 19.68 -4.13
N ILE A 86 -4.06 18.97 -5.22
CA ILE A 86 -4.99 18.00 -5.79
C ILE A 86 -4.49 16.62 -5.43
N GLU A 87 -5.26 15.93 -4.59
CA GLU A 87 -4.89 14.67 -4.00
C GLU A 87 -5.97 13.63 -4.24
N MET A 88 -5.60 12.47 -4.77
CA MET A 88 -6.52 11.34 -4.84
C MET A 88 -6.40 10.52 -3.55
N VAL A 89 -7.48 10.44 -2.79
CA VAL A 89 -7.47 9.90 -1.43
C VAL A 89 -8.17 8.54 -1.40
N CYS A 90 -7.39 7.47 -1.33
CA CYS A 90 -7.88 6.09 -1.18
C CYS A 90 -7.98 5.69 0.30
N SER A 91 -8.44 4.47 0.59
CA SER A 91 -8.62 3.97 1.97
C SER A 91 -7.34 4.03 2.80
N ASP A 92 -6.22 3.57 2.24
CA ASP A 92 -4.95 3.40 2.95
C ASP A 92 -3.83 4.33 2.43
N TYR A 93 -4.00 4.87 1.21
CA TYR A 93 -2.99 5.68 0.52
C TYR A 93 -3.57 6.98 -0.03
N VAL A 94 -2.71 7.97 -0.21
CA VAL A 94 -2.97 9.27 -0.82
C VAL A 94 -2.00 9.45 -1.98
N TYR A 95 -2.53 9.89 -3.13
CA TYR A 95 -1.75 10.16 -4.33
C TYR A 95 -1.73 11.66 -4.55
N ARG A 96 -0.54 12.23 -4.72
CA ARG A 96 -0.33 13.65 -4.96
C ARG A 96 0.59 13.82 -6.16
N LEU A 97 0.20 14.68 -7.09
CA LEU A 97 1.08 15.15 -8.15
C LEU A 97 1.89 16.33 -7.59
N GLU A 98 3.21 16.19 -7.50
CA GLU A 98 4.10 17.28 -7.08
C GLU A 98 4.70 18.01 -8.30
N GLU A 99 5.09 19.27 -8.09
CA GLU A 99 5.72 20.10 -9.12
C GLU A 99 6.99 19.41 -9.63
N GLY A 100 7.06 19.14 -10.94
CA GLY A 100 8.22 18.49 -11.55
C GLY A 100 8.03 17.03 -11.95
N ASN A 101 6.79 16.61 -12.25
CA ASN A 101 6.49 15.31 -12.87
C ASN A 101 6.66 14.12 -11.92
N ILE A 102 6.49 14.36 -10.62
CA ILE A 102 6.59 13.32 -9.59
C ILE A 102 5.20 13.01 -9.07
N LEU A 103 4.78 11.75 -9.19
CA LEU A 103 3.58 11.24 -8.55
C LEU A 103 3.97 10.59 -7.22
N ARG A 104 3.70 11.28 -6.12
CA ARG A 104 3.93 10.78 -4.76
C ARG A 104 2.73 9.97 -4.28
N VAL A 105 3.00 8.77 -3.78
CA VAL A 105 1.99 7.89 -3.18
C VAL A 105 2.36 7.65 -1.72
N GLN A 106 1.58 8.21 -0.81
CA GLN A 106 1.86 8.22 0.63
C GLN A 106 0.84 7.37 1.39
N HIS A 107 1.29 6.58 2.36
CA HIS A 107 0.40 5.85 3.25
C HIS A 107 -0.19 6.79 4.33
N LYS A 108 -1.50 6.71 4.59
CA LYS A 108 -2.19 7.64 5.51
C LYS A 108 -1.74 7.55 6.97
N GLY A 109 -1.43 6.34 7.43
CA GLY A 109 -1.11 6.07 8.84
C GLY A 109 0.35 5.72 9.12
N LEU A 110 1.23 5.78 8.12
CA LEU A 110 2.64 5.39 8.24
C LEU A 110 3.50 6.43 7.53
N PRO A 111 4.68 6.81 8.06
CA PRO A 111 5.63 7.71 7.40
C PRO A 111 6.35 6.99 6.26
N LYS A 112 5.58 6.56 5.26
CA LYS A 112 6.03 5.77 4.11
C LYS A 112 5.40 6.33 2.85
N TRP A 113 6.23 6.64 1.87
CA TRP A 113 5.78 7.02 0.55
C TRP A 113 6.68 6.41 -0.52
N PHE A 114 6.20 6.45 -1.76
CA PHE A 114 6.98 6.14 -2.95
C PHE A 114 6.65 7.21 -4.00
N ASP A 115 7.70 7.67 -4.68
CA ASP A 115 7.68 8.72 -5.66
C ASP A 115 7.88 8.09 -7.04
N LEU A 116 6.90 8.21 -7.92
CA LEU A 116 7.02 7.78 -9.31
C LEU A 116 7.46 8.98 -10.15
N ASP A 117 8.65 8.89 -10.73
CA ASP A 117 9.15 9.84 -11.73
C ASP A 117 8.49 9.51 -13.07
N LEU A 118 7.58 10.40 -13.50
CA LEU A 118 6.79 10.25 -14.71
C LEU A 118 7.60 10.46 -16.00
N GLU A 119 8.81 11.01 -15.92
CA GLU A 119 9.68 11.21 -17.08
C GLU A 119 10.63 10.03 -17.28
N LYS A 120 11.15 9.47 -16.18
CA LYS A 120 12.06 8.33 -16.22
C LYS A 120 11.34 6.98 -16.19
N GLY A 121 10.05 6.96 -15.83
CA GLY A 121 9.31 5.72 -15.57
C GLY A 121 9.89 4.93 -14.40
N SER A 122 10.54 5.62 -13.45
CA SER A 122 11.21 5.00 -12.31
C SER A 122 10.42 5.23 -11.03
N VAL A 123 10.43 4.24 -10.15
CA VAL A 123 9.86 4.35 -8.81
C VAL A 123 11.01 4.54 -7.82
N ASP A 124 11.01 5.66 -7.12
CA ASP A 124 11.89 5.89 -5.98
C ASP A 124 11.11 5.70 -4.68
N CYS A 125 11.70 5.01 -3.73
CA CYS A 125 11.09 4.72 -2.46
C CYS A 125 11.79 5.53 -1.38
N SER A 126 11.29 6.73 -1.13
CA SER A 126 11.78 7.53 -0.02
C SER A 126 11.11 7.11 1.29
N HIS A 127 11.96 6.93 2.29
CA HIS A 127 11.57 6.67 3.66
C HIS A 127 12.16 7.81 4.49
N GLU A 128 11.52 8.16 5.62
CA GLU A 128 12.22 8.96 6.62
C GLU A 128 13.62 8.39 6.86
N GLU A 129 14.64 9.26 6.86
CA GLU A 129 16.03 8.87 7.08
C GLU A 129 16.12 7.90 8.27
N GLY A 130 16.56 6.67 8.00
CA GLY A 130 16.73 5.62 9.02
C GLY A 130 15.60 4.59 9.15
N SER A 131 14.51 4.67 8.38
CA SER A 131 13.43 3.68 8.45
C SER A 131 13.66 2.44 7.57
N ILE A 132 14.21 1.38 8.18
CA ILE A 132 14.45 0.04 7.58
C ILE A 132 13.13 -0.60 7.07
N ALA A 133 11.99 -0.17 7.59
CA ALA A 133 10.69 -0.77 7.28
C ALA A 133 10.13 -0.36 5.91
N GLY A 134 10.71 0.64 5.26
CA GLY A 134 10.32 1.07 3.94
C GLY A 134 11.10 0.37 2.82
N SER A 135 12.42 0.23 2.99
CA SER A 135 13.28 -0.38 1.97
C SER A 135 12.88 -1.82 1.69
N HIS A 136 12.44 -2.54 2.73
CA HIS A 136 11.88 -3.89 2.59
C HIS A 136 10.54 -3.96 1.88
N ILE A 137 9.78 -2.86 1.77
CA ILE A 137 8.56 -2.85 0.95
C ILE A 137 8.96 -2.77 -0.50
N CYS A 138 9.87 -1.88 -0.88
CA CYS A 138 10.31 -1.77 -2.27
C CYS A 138 11.20 -2.92 -2.74
N GLU A 139 11.89 -3.60 -1.83
CA GLU A 139 12.56 -4.88 -2.11
C GLU A 139 11.56 -6.03 -2.36
N ARG A 140 10.34 -5.94 -1.80
CA ARG A 140 9.32 -7.00 -1.89
C ARG A 140 8.19 -6.71 -2.85
N VAL A 141 7.99 -5.45 -3.22
CA VAL A 141 7.05 -5.02 -4.24
C VAL A 141 7.83 -5.02 -5.54
N ASP A 142 7.32 -5.72 -6.56
CA ASP A 142 8.01 -5.86 -7.83
C ASP A 142 8.09 -4.51 -8.56
N LEU A 143 9.23 -3.83 -8.41
CA LEU A 143 9.55 -2.58 -9.10
C LEU A 143 10.11 -2.81 -10.50
N SER A 144 10.37 -4.06 -10.90
CA SER A 144 11.09 -4.37 -12.14
C SER A 144 10.24 -4.28 -13.41
N ALA A 145 8.93 -4.10 -13.28
CA ALA A 145 8.05 -3.87 -14.42
C ALA A 145 8.09 -2.38 -14.84
N PRO A 146 8.73 -2.03 -15.99
CA PRO A 146 8.59 -0.71 -16.59
C PRO A 146 7.13 -0.46 -16.99
N PHE A 147 6.72 0.80 -16.95
CA PHE A 147 5.41 1.28 -17.40
C PHE A 147 5.57 2.32 -18.49
#